data_AF-A0A1T4VE04-F1
#
_entry.id   AF-A0A1T4VE04-F1
#
_cell.length_a   1.000
_cell.length_b   1.000
_cell.length_c   1.000
_cell.angle_alpha   90.00
_cell.angle_beta   90.00
_cell.angle_gamma   90.00
#
_symmetry.space_group_name_H-M   'P 1'
#
loop_
_entity.id
_entity.type
_entity.pdbx_description
1 polymer ?
#
loop_
_entity_poly.entity_id
_entity_poly.type
_entity_poly.pdbx_seq_one_letter_code
_entity_poly.pdbx_strand_id
1 'polypeptide(L)'
;MAQDERAELEALSHEELLECYDGALFEHVTEGVELPELAQMCVALGIKDFIDSCLSERTKEELIELFLDGDRAVVEMVDHAAKKGLLEE
;
A
#
# COMPACT_ATOMS: atom_id res chain seq x y z
N MET A 1 11.46 -8.78 16.18
CA MET A 1 11.02 -7.56 15.48
C MET A 1 9.81 -7.87 14.63
N ALA A 2 9.91 -8.64 13.52
CA ALA A 2 8.73 -9.02 12.71
C ALA A 2 7.60 -9.76 13.47
N GLN A 3 7.94 -10.52 14.53
CA GLN A 3 6.95 -11.24 15.33
C GLN A 3 6.15 -10.32 16.26
N ASP A 4 6.73 -9.18 16.67
CA ASP A 4 6.04 -8.15 17.46
C ASP A 4 5.18 -7.27 16.56
N GLU A 5 5.69 -6.86 15.39
CA GLU A 5 4.91 -6.12 14.38
C GLU A 5 3.67 -6.87 13.92
N ARG A 6 3.79 -8.18 13.67
CA ARG A 6 2.64 -9.00 13.31
C ARG A 6 1.55 -9.00 14.39
N ALA A 7 1.95 -9.09 15.66
CA ALA A 7 1.02 -9.10 16.78
C ALA A 7 0.31 -7.74 16.95
N GLU A 8 1.02 -6.64 16.68
CA GLU A 8 0.45 -5.29 16.69
C GLU A 8 -0.57 -5.09 15.56
N LEU A 9 -0.28 -5.57 14.35
CA LEU A 9 -1.20 -5.53 13.20
C LEU A 9 -2.42 -6.44 13.38
N GLU A 10 -2.23 -7.61 13.99
CA GLU A 10 -3.34 -8.52 14.32
C GLU A 10 -4.33 -7.91 15.32
N ALA A 11 -3.92 -6.93 16.12
CA ALA A 11 -4.80 -6.23 17.06
C ALA A 11 -5.69 -5.16 16.40
N LEU A 12 -5.36 -4.71 15.20
CA LEU A 12 -6.11 -3.68 14.48
C LEU A 12 -7.36 -4.23 13.78
N SER A 13 -8.37 -3.37 13.61
CA SER A 13 -9.51 -3.63 12.76
C SER A 13 -9.14 -3.56 11.27
N HIS A 14 -10.03 -4.02 10.40
CA HIS A 14 -9.80 -3.96 8.95
C HIS A 14 -9.62 -2.51 8.47
N GLU A 15 -10.48 -1.58 8.92
CA GLU A 15 -10.40 -0.16 8.53
C GLU A 15 -9.08 0.47 9.01
N GLU A 16 -8.68 0.21 10.26
CA GLU A 16 -7.40 0.70 10.80
C GLU A 16 -6.19 0.15 10.03
N LEU A 17 -6.24 -1.12 9.58
CA LEU A 17 -5.20 -1.70 8.74
C LEU A 17 -5.09 -1.00 7.38
N LEU A 18 -6.21 -0.64 6.75
CA LEU A 18 -6.20 0.10 5.48
C LEU A 18 -5.59 1.50 5.66
N GLU A 19 -5.90 2.18 6.77
CA GLU A 19 -5.31 3.49 7.09
C GLU A 19 -3.80 3.40 7.34
N CYS A 20 -3.33 2.37 8.07
CA CYS A 20 -1.90 2.12 8.25
C CYS A 20 -1.19 1.84 6.90
N TYR A 21 -1.84 1.12 6.00
CA TYR A 21 -1.32 0.82 4.67
C TYR A 21 -1.13 2.08 3.81
N ASP A 22 -2.10 3.00 3.81
CA ASP A 22 -2.04 4.25 3.06
C ASP A 22 -0.80 5.08 3.48
N GLY A 23 -0.57 5.22 4.79
CA GLY A 23 0.59 5.92 5.33
C GLY A 23 1.93 5.26 4.99
N ALA A 24 2.04 3.94 5.19
CA ALA A 24 3.29 3.21 4.96
C ALA A 24 3.71 3.18 3.48
N LEU A 25 2.77 2.95 2.56
CA LEU A 25 3.06 3.00 1.13
C LEU A 25 3.43 4.42 0.68
N PHE A 26 2.76 5.44 1.20
CA PHE A 26 3.09 6.80 0.87
C PHE A 26 4.53 7.15 1.25
N GLU A 27 4.95 6.82 2.47
CA GLU A 27 6.33 7.06 2.92
C GLU A 27 7.33 6.31 2.03
N HIS A 28 7.06 5.03 1.74
CA HIS A 28 7.98 4.19 0.97
C HIS A 28 8.16 4.68 -0.49
N VAL A 29 7.08 5.12 -1.14
CA VAL A 29 7.10 5.53 -2.55
C VAL A 29 7.61 6.98 -2.70
N THR A 30 7.60 7.78 -1.64
CA THR A 30 8.00 9.20 -1.67
C THR A 30 9.39 9.44 -1.07
N GLU A 31 10.04 8.41 -0.55
CA GLU A 31 11.40 8.48 -0.02
C GLU A 31 12.41 8.94 -1.10
N GLY A 32 13.02 10.12 -0.90
CA GLY A 32 14.10 10.62 -1.77
C GLY A 32 13.70 11.49 -2.97
N VAL A 33 12.45 11.94 -3.10
CA VAL A 33 11.96 12.72 -4.26
C VAL A 33 11.96 14.25 -3.99
N GLU A 34 12.70 15.03 -4.80
CA GLU A 34 12.86 16.51 -4.66
C GLU A 34 11.67 17.37 -5.18
N LEU A 35 10.57 16.77 -5.64
CA LEU A 35 9.33 17.48 -6.03
C LEU A 35 8.16 16.99 -5.16
N PRO A 36 8.20 17.25 -3.84
CA PRO A 36 7.49 16.46 -2.85
C PRO A 36 5.99 16.58 -2.99
N GLU A 37 5.39 17.78 -2.97
CA GLU A 37 3.95 17.89 -2.71
C GLU A 37 3.06 17.35 -3.84
N LEU A 38 3.40 17.64 -5.11
CA LEU A 38 2.60 17.18 -6.25
C LEU A 38 2.83 15.69 -6.53
N ALA A 39 4.07 15.22 -6.43
CA ALA A 39 4.39 13.80 -6.60
C ALA A 39 3.80 12.98 -5.46
N GLN A 40 3.90 13.44 -4.22
CA GLN A 40 3.25 12.87 -3.04
C GLN A 40 1.74 12.79 -3.23
N MET A 41 1.09 13.86 -3.69
CA MET A 41 -0.35 13.85 -3.93
C MET A 41 -0.74 12.84 -5.04
N CYS A 42 0.02 12.77 -6.13
CA CYS A 42 -0.22 11.77 -7.18
C CYS A 42 -0.03 10.34 -6.68
N VAL A 43 1.00 10.11 -5.86
CA VAL A 43 1.27 8.82 -5.22
C VAL A 43 0.14 8.44 -4.26
N ALA A 44 -0.27 9.35 -3.37
CA ALA A 44 -1.38 9.12 -2.43
C ALA A 44 -2.69 8.77 -3.16
N LEU A 45 -3.00 9.49 -4.24
CA LEU A 45 -4.19 9.19 -5.06
C LEU A 45 -4.10 7.80 -5.72
N GLY A 46 -2.91 7.41 -6.19
CA GLY A 46 -2.68 6.08 -6.75
C GLY A 46 -2.78 4.95 -5.71
N ILE A 47 -2.21 5.16 -4.53
CA ILE A 47 -2.28 4.21 -3.40
C ILE A 47 -3.73 4.02 -2.96
N LYS A 48 -4.47 5.11 -2.75
CA LYS A 48 -5.88 5.06 -2.36
C LYS A 48 -6.71 4.26 -3.35
N ASP A 49 -6.53 4.52 -4.64
CA ASP A 49 -7.23 3.81 -5.70
C ASP A 49 -6.87 2.31 -5.75
N PHE A 50 -5.59 1.95 -5.53
CA PHE A 50 -5.15 0.57 -5.41
C PHE A 50 -5.79 -0.12 -4.20
N ILE A 51 -5.78 0.51 -3.03
CA ILE A 51 -6.40 -0.01 -1.81
C ILE A 51 -7.89 -0.28 -2.03
N ASP A 52 -8.62 0.72 -2.53
CA ASP A 52 -10.07 0.64 -2.77
C ASP A 52 -10.41 -0.44 -3.82
N SER A 53 -9.59 -0.57 -4.87
CA SER A 53 -9.87 -1.46 -6.03
C SER A 53 -9.37 -2.89 -5.86
N CYS A 54 -8.29 -3.11 -5.11
CA CYS A 54 -7.58 -4.40 -5.07
C CYS A 54 -7.53 -5.03 -3.69
N LEU A 55 -7.67 -4.24 -2.61
CA LEU A 55 -7.47 -4.70 -1.24
C LEU A 55 -8.76 -4.73 -0.41
N SER A 56 -9.76 -3.89 -0.75
CA SER A 56 -11.00 -3.73 0.02
C SER A 56 -11.84 -5.00 0.23
N GLU A 57 -11.78 -5.96 -0.70
CA GLU A 57 -12.50 -7.25 -0.59
C GLU A 57 -11.64 -8.39 -0.03
N ARG A 58 -10.36 -8.15 0.30
CA ARG A 58 -9.46 -9.20 0.83
C ARG A 58 -9.73 -9.49 2.29
N THR A 59 -9.41 -10.71 2.69
CA THR A 59 -9.48 -11.15 4.08
C THR A 59 -8.35 -10.52 4.91
N LYS A 60 -8.54 -10.48 6.23
CA LYS A 60 -7.55 -9.95 7.17
C LYS A 60 -6.21 -10.70 7.09
N GLU A 61 -6.23 -12.04 6.99
CA GLU A 61 -5.00 -12.81 6.81
C GLU A 61 -4.25 -12.42 5.52
N GLU A 62 -4.95 -12.28 4.39
CA GLU A 62 -4.33 -11.90 3.12
C GLU A 62 -3.69 -10.50 3.18
N LEU A 63 -4.33 -9.55 3.87
CA LEU A 63 -3.79 -8.21 4.07
C LEU A 63 -2.54 -8.20 4.96
N ILE A 64 -2.53 -9.00 6.03
CA ILE A 64 -1.37 -9.14 6.92
C ILE A 64 -0.21 -9.80 6.18
N GLU A 65 -0.45 -10.86 5.41
CA GLU A 65 0.58 -11.51 4.60
C GLU A 65 1.18 -10.56 3.57
N LEU A 66 0.34 -9.76 2.91
CA LEU A 66 0.80 -8.76 1.95
C LEU A 66 1.58 -7.62 2.64
N PHE A 67 1.29 -7.29 3.90
CA PHE A 67 1.95 -6.18 4.62
C PHE A 67 3.36 -6.57 5.02
N LEU A 68 3.50 -7.82 5.48
CA LEU A 68 4.78 -8.40 5.84
C LEU A 68 5.68 -8.65 4.60
N ASP A 69 5.09 -8.71 3.42
CA ASP A 69 5.77 -8.83 2.13
C ASP A 69 5.61 -7.54 1.29
N GLY A 70 6.24 -6.47 1.78
CA GLY A 70 6.12 -5.13 1.16
C GLY A 70 6.55 -5.07 -0.31
N ASP A 71 7.55 -5.87 -0.72
CA ASP A 71 7.98 -5.96 -2.12
C ASP A 71 6.84 -6.50 -3.00
N ARG A 72 6.13 -7.53 -2.54
CA ARG A 72 4.95 -8.06 -3.23
C ARG A 72 3.83 -7.02 -3.31
N ALA A 73 3.60 -6.24 -2.25
CA ALA A 73 2.59 -5.18 -2.26
C ALA A 73 2.89 -4.12 -3.32
N VAL A 74 4.15 -3.71 -3.45
CA VAL A 74 4.60 -2.76 -4.48
C VAL A 74 4.42 -3.34 -5.89
N VAL A 75 4.79 -4.61 -6.11
CA VAL A 75 4.59 -5.28 -7.41
C VAL A 75 3.10 -5.32 -7.78
N GLU A 76 2.22 -5.68 -6.85
CA GLU A 76 0.76 -5.71 -7.11
C GLU A 76 0.20 -4.32 -7.42
N MET A 77 0.72 -3.26 -6.77
CA MET A 77 0.36 -1.87 -7.08
C MET A 77 0.85 -1.43 -8.46
N VAL A 78 2.07 -1.78 -8.85
CA VAL A 78 2.63 -1.51 -10.18
C VAL A 78 1.83 -2.22 -11.26
N ASP A 79 1.48 -3.49 -11.05
CA ASP A 79 0.63 -4.26 -11.95
C ASP A 79 -0.77 -3.63 -12.11
N HIS A 80 -1.34 -3.10 -11.02
CA HIS A 80 -2.60 -2.37 -11.07
C HIS A 80 -2.48 -1.07 -11.88
N ALA A 81 -1.42 -0.30 -11.67
CA ALA A 81 -1.14 0.90 -12.46
C ALA A 81 -0.94 0.58 -13.96
N ALA A 82 -0.24 -0.52 -14.29
CA ALA A 82 -0.08 -1.01 -15.65
C ALA A 82 -1.43 -1.38 -16.30
N LYS A 83 -2.30 -2.11 -15.58
CA LYS A 83 -3.65 -2.47 -16.06
C LYS A 83 -4.52 -1.25 -16.34
N LYS A 84 -4.28 -0.12 -15.66
CA LYS A 84 -4.94 1.16 -15.90
C LYS A 84 -4.31 2.00 -17.01
N GLY A 85 -3.23 1.52 -17.64
CA GLY A 85 -2.50 2.23 -18.68
C GLY A 85 -1.75 3.46 -18.16
N LEU A 86 -1.40 3.48 -16.88
CA LEU A 86 -0.65 4.58 -16.25
C LEU A 86 0.87 4.43 -16.41
N LEU A 87 1.33 3.27 -16.87
CA LEU A 87 2.73 2.97 -17.17
C LEU A 87 2.86 2.75 -18.68
N GLU A 88 3.87 3.38 -19.29
CA GLU A 88 4.28 3.07 -20.66
C GLU A 88 5.00 1.72 -20.69
N GLU A 89 4.76 0.91 -21.74
CA GLU A 89 5.40 -0.41 -21.95
C GLU A 89 6.93 -0.34 -22.11
#